data_AF-A0A429Z9X2-F1
#
_entry.id   AF-A0A429Z9X2-F1
#
_cell.length_a   1.000
_cell.length_b   1.000
_cell.length_c   1.000
_cell.angle_alpha   90.00
_cell.angle_beta   90.00
_cell.angle_gamma   90.00
#
_symmetry.space_group_name_H-M   'P 1'
#
loop_
_entity.id
_entity.type
_entity.pdbx_description
1 polymer ?
#
loop_
_entity_poly.entity_id
_entity_poly.type
_entity_poly.pdbx_seq_one_letter_code
_entity_poly.pdbx_strand_id
1 'polypeptide(L)' 'MKIFDEHYDNNGFDKSQYNDFSKKHLVIEAEYMHDALWSILKYLNSGGTDLDVIRAEVMDGIYESRI' A
#
# COMPACT_ATOMS: atom_id res chain seq x y z
N MET A 1 7.36 -13.20 15.53
CA MET A 1 6.79 -14.14 14.53
C MET A 1 5.35 -14.47 14.87
N LYS A 2 5.06 -15.05 16.05
CA LYS A 2 3.67 -15.31 16.52
C LYS A 2 2.65 -14.19 16.28
N ILE A 3 2.99 -12.92 16.55
CA ILE A 3 2.05 -11.80 16.32
C ILE A 3 1.71 -11.63 14.84
N PHE A 4 2.69 -11.79 13.94
CA PHE A 4 2.44 -11.70 12.49
C PHE A 4 1.70 -12.93 11.98
N ASP A 5 2.04 -14.12 12.47
CA ASP A 5 1.38 -15.37 12.09
C ASP A 5 -0.09 -15.37 12.57
N GLU A 6 -0.34 -15.00 13.83
CA GLU A 6 -1.69 -14.84 14.39
C GLU A 6 -2.47 -13.75 13.66
N HIS A 7 -1.82 -12.63 13.29
CA HIS A 7 -2.48 -11.58 12.52
C HIS A 7 -2.82 -12.05 11.11
N TYR A 8 -1.93 -12.81 10.46
CA TYR A 8 -2.14 -13.38 9.14
C TYR A 8 -3.34 -14.33 9.13
N ASP A 9 -3.36 -15.27 10.07
CA ASP A 9 -4.42 -16.29 10.17
C ASP A 9 -5.77 -15.66 10.56
N ASN A 10 -5.79 -14.72 11.50
CA ASN A 10 -7.04 -14.10 11.98
C ASN A 10 -7.70 -13.15 10.97
N ASN A 11 -6.94 -12.61 10.01
CA ASN A 11 -7.45 -11.67 9.01
C ASN A 11 -7.65 -12.31 7.63
N GLY A 12 -7.42 -13.62 7.51
CA GLY A 12 -7.65 -14.36 6.27
C GLY A 12 -6.78 -13.86 5.12
N PHE A 13 -5.52 -13.52 5.40
CA PHE A 13 -4.60 -13.03 4.38
C PHE A 13 -4.20 -14.11 3.36
N ASP A 14 -4.47 -15.38 3.65
CA ASP A 14 -4.47 -16.48 2.70
C ASP A 14 -5.44 -16.27 1.51
N LYS A 15 -6.47 -15.43 1.69
CA LYS A 15 -7.43 -15.05 0.64
C LYS A 15 -7.21 -13.65 0.09
N SER A 16 -6.12 -13.00 0.48
CA SER A 16 -5.73 -11.69 -0.03
C SER A 16 -5.46 -11.77 -1.53
N GLN A 17 -5.74 -10.70 -2.27
CA GLN A 17 -5.35 -10.57 -3.67
C GLN A 17 -3.83 -10.70 -3.89
N TYR A 18 -3.04 -10.45 -2.84
CA TYR A 18 -1.59 -10.54 -2.87
C TYR A 18 -1.05 -11.93 -2.46
N ASN A 19 -1.89 -12.87 -2.02
CA ASN A 19 -1.45 -14.16 -1.50
C ASN A 19 -0.68 -14.98 -2.55
N ASP A 20 -1.09 -14.90 -3.81
CA ASP A 20 -0.49 -15.67 -4.91
C ASP A 20 0.72 -14.96 -5.52
N PHE A 21 1.09 -13.78 -5.02
CA PHE A 21 2.19 -12.99 -5.57
C PHE A 21 3.53 -13.57 -5.10
N SER A 22 4.48 -13.64 -6.02
CA SER A 22 5.86 -13.97 -5.66
C SER A 22 6.42 -12.90 -4.71
N LYS A 23 7.43 -13.25 -3.91
CA LYS A 23 8.17 -12.29 -3.07
C LYS A 23 8.65 -11.05 -3.85
N LYS A 24 9.09 -11.21 -5.10
CA LYS A 24 9.57 -10.08 -5.92
C LYS A 24 8.44 -9.08 -6.20
N HIS A 25 7.28 -9.56 -6.63
CA HIS A 25 6.10 -8.72 -6.83
C HIS A 25 5.69 -8.06 -5.51
N LEU A 26 5.58 -8.79 -4.41
CA LEU A 26 5.23 -8.22 -3.10
C LEU A 26 6.17 -7.10 -2.64
N VAL A 27 7.47 -7.19 -2.94
CA VAL A 27 8.41 -6.10 -2.65
C VAL A 27 8.13 -4.89 -3.53
N ILE A 28 7.88 -5.07 -4.83
CA ILE A 28 7.50 -3.98 -5.74
C ILE A 28 6.20 -3.31 -5.25
N GLU A 29 5.20 -4.10 -4.85
CA GLU A 29 3.95 -3.57 -4.30
C GLU A 29 4.15 -2.72 -3.05
N ALA A 30 5.00 -3.18 -2.14
CA ALA A 30 5.32 -2.46 -0.92
C ALA A 30 6.04 -1.13 -1.21
N GLU A 31 6.95 -1.10 -2.18
CA GLU A 31 7.66 0.13 -2.59
C GLU A 31 6.72 1.14 -3.23
N TYR A 32 5.84 0.73 -4.16
CA TYR A 32 4.85 1.65 -4.76
C TYR A 32 3.90 2.24 -3.71
N MET A 33 3.43 1.42 -2.77
CA MET A 33 2.56 1.89 -1.69
C MET A 33 3.31 2.83 -0.73
N HIS A 34 4.57 2.53 -0.42
CA HIS A 34 5.43 3.39 0.38
C HIS A 34 5.61 4.76 -0.28
N ASP A 35 5.92 4.78 -1.58
CA ASP A 35 6.15 6.02 -2.33
C ASP A 35 4.90 6.88 -2.43
N ALA A 36 3.73 6.29 -2.69
CA ALA A 36 2.46 7.01 -2.69
C ALA A 36 2.15 7.64 -1.31
N LEU A 37 2.34 6.89 -0.23
CA LEU A 37 2.17 7.41 1.14
C LEU A 37 3.15 8.54 1.43
N TRP A 38 4.39 8.42 0.98
CA TRP A 38 5.41 9.45 1.16
C TRP A 38 5.08 10.73 0.38
N SER A 39 4.57 10.61 -0.86
CA SER A 39 4.08 11.73 -1.67
C SER A 39 2.94 12.47 -0.97
N ILE A 40 1.95 11.73 -0.43
CA ILE A 40 0.84 12.31 0.34
C ILE A 40 1.36 13.05 1.57
N LEU A 41 2.25 12.42 2.35
CA LEU A 41 2.82 13.05 3.54
C LEU A 41 3.58 14.33 3.18
N LYS A 42 4.35 14.32 2.10
CA LYS A 42 5.07 15.50 1.61
C LYS A 42 4.10 16.62 1.20
N TYR A 43 3.03 16.29 0.48
CA TYR A 43 1.99 17.24 0.09
C TYR A 43 1.34 17.90 1.31
N LEU A 44 0.91 17.09 2.28
CA LEU A 44 0.31 17.56 3.53
C LEU A 44 1.28 18.45 4.32
N ASN A 45 2.55 18.04 4.45
CA ASN A 45 3.57 18.81 5.16
C ASN A 45 3.92 20.13 4.47
N SER A 46 3.66 20.26 3.16
CA SER A 46 3.78 21.52 2.41
C SER A 46 2.55 22.43 2.53
N GLY A 47 1.57 22.06 3.37
CA GLY A 47 0.32 22.81 3.57
C GLY A 47 -0.78 22.47 2.55
N GLY A 48 -0.60 21.38 1.80
CA GLY A 48 -1.61 20.89 0.86
C GLY A 48 -2.88 20.42 1.58
N THR A 49 -4.04 20.78 1.04
CA THR A 49 -5.36 20.46 1.61
C THR A 49 -6.35 19.93 0.59
N ASP A 50 -5.96 19.87 -0.69
CA ASP A 50 -6.83 19.40 -1.76
C ASP A 50 -7.02 17.87 -1.65
N LEU A 51 -8.25 17.45 -1.40
CA LEU A 51 -8.61 16.04 -1.27
C LEU A 51 -8.52 15.30 -2.60
N ASP A 52 -8.65 15.98 -3.74
CA ASP A 52 -8.55 15.32 -5.04
C ASP A 52 -7.10 14.96 -5.37
N VAL A 53 -6.13 15.79 -4.95
CA VAL A 53 -4.69 15.46 -5.03
C VAL A 53 -4.38 14.25 -4.15
N ILE A 54 -4.85 14.24 -2.90
CA ILE A 54 -4.63 13.12 -1.98
C ILE A 54 -5.27 11.84 -2.54
N ARG A 55 -6.49 11.94 -3.08
CA ARG A 55 -7.19 10.80 -3.67
C ARG A 55 -6.46 10.27 -4.90
N ALA A 56 -5.89 11.13 -5.74
CA ALA A 56 -5.10 10.73 -6.89
C ALA A 56 -3.90 9.89 -6.47
N GLU A 57 -3.08 10.37 -5.53
CA GLU A 57 -1.91 9.65 -5.01
C GLU A 57 -2.29 8.31 -4.37
N VAL A 58 -3.40 8.26 -3.61
CA VAL A 58 -3.91 7.00 -3.05
C VAL A 58 -4.30 6.02 -4.15
N MET A 59 -4.97 6.50 -5.21
CA MET A 59 -5.38 5.63 -6.31
C MET A 59 -4.16 5.12 -7.07
N ASP A 60 -3.16 5.96 -7.34
CA ASP A 60 -1.91 5.54 -7.98
C ASP A 60 -1.23 4.44 -7.15
N GLY A 61 -1.10 4.64 -5.84
CA GLY A 61 -0.54 3.62 -4.93
C GLY A 61 -1.37 2.34 -4.79
N ILE A 62 -2.65 2.32 -5.18
CA ILE A 62 -3.52 1.13 -5.15
C ILE A 62 -3.62 0.45 -6.51
N TYR A 63 -3.48 1.21 -7.61
CA TYR A 63 -3.65 0.71 -8.99
C TYR A 63 -2.33 0.40 -9.68
N GLU A 64 -1.30 1.23 -9.51
CA GLU A 64 0.06 0.87 -9.94
C GLU A 64 0.59 -0.29 -9.11
N SER A 65 0.05 -0.48 -7.90
CA SER A 65 0.28 -1.67 -7.09
C SER A 65 -0.49 -2.93 -7.54
N ARG A 66 -0.91 -2.97 -8.81
CA ARG A 66 -1.64 -4.11 -9.41
C ARG A 66 -1.08 -4.51 -10.78
N ILE A 67 -0.04 -3.80 -11.26
CA ILE A 67 0.56 -3.96 -12.60
C ILE A 67 1.92 -4.66 -12.46
#